data_AF-A0AB34KLL9-F1
#
_entry.id   AF-A0AB34KLL9-F1
#
_cell.length_a   1.000
_cell.length_b   1.000
_cell.length_c   1.000
_cell.angle_alpha   90.00
_cell.angle_beta   90.00
_cell.angle_gamma   90.00
#
_symmetry.space_group_name_H-M   'P 1'
#
loop_
_entity.id
_entity.type
_entity.pdbx_description
1 polymer ?
#
loop_
_entity_poly.entity_id
_entity_poly.type
_entity_poly.pdbx_seq_one_letter_code
_entity_poly.pdbx_strand_id
1 'polypeptide(L)'
;MRGAGCTVNDLWDRNLDPHVARTRLRPIARGAITPYQAIPFLGAQLFAGLAILLQFPWQCFFYATPSLLFVTIYPLAKRVTNYPQFVLGLTFSWGAMMGYPALGIDLLSNMPALISAACLYGSCVAWTLVYDMIYAYQDIKDDVKAGIKSIALAQEHNAKTFLSAVAGVQVALLAGSGMAIGAGPIFYAGVCGGAAATLGYMIKKVDLSSVADCWAWFRRGAWFTGGAISLGLAGEYMAHALGWYEEAEDGKQVKLQES
;
A
#
# COMPACT_ATOMS: atom_id res chain seq x y z
N MET A 1 -9.12 9.94 -5.95
CA MET A 1 -9.33 9.47 -4.57
C MET A 1 -8.26 9.90 -3.57
N ARG A 2 -6.95 9.72 -3.81
CA ARG A 2 -5.88 10.13 -2.85
C ARG A 2 -6.00 11.59 -2.38
N GLY A 3 -6.21 12.52 -3.31
CA GLY A 3 -6.39 13.94 -2.99
C GLY A 3 -7.55 14.20 -2.02
N ALA A 4 -8.69 13.53 -2.22
CA ALA A 4 -9.84 13.62 -1.31
C ALA A 4 -9.49 13.12 0.10
N GLY A 5 -8.79 12.00 0.20
CA GLY A 5 -8.30 11.48 1.48
C GLY A 5 -7.37 12.47 2.21
N CYS A 6 -6.45 13.13 1.48
CA CYS A 6 -5.60 14.17 2.04
C CYS A 6 -6.42 15.39 2.51
N THR A 7 -7.42 15.83 1.74
CA THR A 7 -8.28 16.96 2.14
C THR A 7 -9.13 16.62 3.37
N VAL A 8 -9.66 15.40 3.48
CA VAL A 8 -10.35 14.93 4.69
C VAL A 8 -9.39 14.89 5.88
N ASN A 9 -8.16 14.39 5.69
CA ASN A 9 -7.16 14.36 6.74
C ASN A 9 -6.82 15.78 7.25
N ASP A 10 -6.59 16.74 6.35
CA ASP A 10 -6.29 18.12 6.73
C ASP A 10 -7.49 18.81 7.41
N LEU A 11 -8.73 18.48 7.02
CA LEU A 11 -9.94 18.98 7.68
C LEU A 11 -10.07 18.46 9.12
N TRP A 12 -9.75 17.19 9.36
CA TRP A 12 -9.83 16.55 10.68
C TRP A 12 -8.67 16.88 11.60
N ASP A 13 -7.47 17.03 11.03
CA ASP A 13 -6.22 17.31 11.77
C ASP A 13 -6.00 18.82 11.96
N ARG A 14 -6.91 19.69 11.51
CA ARG A 14 -6.78 21.17 11.57
C ARG A 14 -6.47 21.75 12.96
N ASN A 15 -6.84 21.07 14.03
CA ASN A 15 -6.56 21.50 15.42
C ASN A 15 -5.24 20.92 15.95
N LEU A 16 -4.74 19.83 15.36
CA LEU A 16 -3.53 19.12 15.77
C LEU A 16 -2.32 19.63 14.98
N ASP A 17 -2.48 19.76 13.66
CA ASP A 17 -1.41 20.15 12.74
C ASP A 17 -0.70 21.47 13.08
N PRO A 18 -1.35 22.52 13.61
CA PRO A 18 -0.66 23.75 14.04
C PRO A 18 0.40 23.53 15.13
N HIS A 19 0.29 22.45 15.91
CA HIS A 19 1.17 22.14 17.04
C HIS A 19 2.35 21.24 16.66
N VAL A 20 2.42 20.76 15.41
CA VAL A 20 3.47 19.85 14.93
C VAL A 20 4.36 20.59 13.94
N ALA A 21 5.68 20.61 14.18
CA ALA A 21 6.62 21.43 13.41
C ALA A 21 6.55 21.18 11.89
N ARG A 22 6.35 19.92 11.50
CA ARG A 22 6.25 19.49 10.10
C ARG A 22 4.94 19.88 9.44
N THR A 23 3.81 19.84 10.16
CA THR A 23 2.47 20.00 9.55
C THR A 23 1.85 21.36 9.79
N ARG A 24 2.46 22.22 10.63
CA ARG A 24 1.98 23.59 10.88
C ARG A 24 1.84 24.46 9.64
N LEU A 25 2.59 24.16 8.57
CA LEU A 25 2.59 24.90 7.32
C LEU A 25 1.53 24.41 6.31
N ARG A 26 0.73 23.40 6.66
CA ARG A 26 -0.35 22.92 5.80
C ARG A 26 -1.41 24.01 5.57
N PRO A 27 -2.09 24.03 4.40
CA PRO A 27 -2.97 25.14 4.02
C PRO A 27 -4.08 25.44 5.03
N ILE A 28 -4.73 24.39 5.57
CA ILE A 28 -5.82 24.54 6.56
C ILE A 28 -5.24 24.89 7.94
N ALA A 29 -4.14 24.24 8.35
CA ALA A 29 -3.49 24.47 9.64
C ALA A 29 -2.99 25.91 9.81
N ARG A 30 -2.40 26.50 8.76
CA ARG A 30 -1.91 27.89 8.79
C ARG A 30 -3.00 28.94 8.49
N GLY A 31 -4.25 28.52 8.28
CA GLY A 31 -5.38 29.41 7.95
C GLY A 31 -5.37 29.99 6.54
N ALA A 32 -4.55 29.48 5.62
CA ALA A 32 -4.53 29.94 4.22
C ALA A 32 -5.78 29.51 3.44
N ILE A 33 -6.44 28.44 3.88
CA ILE A 33 -7.72 27.96 3.34
C ILE A 33 -8.66 27.69 4.51
N THR A 34 -9.88 28.20 4.46
CA THR A 34 -10.89 27.93 5.49
C THR A 34 -11.51 26.54 5.29
N PRO A 35 -12.01 25.88 6.35
CA PRO A 35 -12.74 24.61 6.19
C PRO A 35 -13.90 24.69 5.19
N TYR A 36 -14.60 25.83 5.13
CA TYR A 36 -15.69 26.05 4.18
C TYR A 36 -15.24 26.11 2.72
N GLN A 37 -14.00 26.54 2.45
CA GLN A 37 -13.40 26.49 1.11
C GLN A 37 -12.87 25.09 0.76
N ALA A 38 -12.44 24.31 1.75
CA ALA A 38 -11.97 22.95 1.55
C ALA A 38 -13.09 21.96 1.20
N ILE A 39 -14.31 22.18 1.69
CA ILE A 39 -15.49 21.32 1.41
C ILE A 39 -15.84 21.24 -0.09
N PRO A 40 -16.01 22.35 -0.85
CA PRO A 40 -16.29 22.26 -2.29
C PRO A 40 -15.12 21.65 -3.06
N PHE A 41 -13.87 21.88 -2.64
CA PHE A 41 -12.70 21.21 -3.23
C PHE A 41 -12.75 19.69 -3.02
N LEU A 42 -13.09 19.24 -1.81
CA LEU A 42 -13.34 17.84 -1.51
C LEU A 42 -14.47 17.28 -2.38
N GLY A 43 -15.58 18.02 -2.50
CA GLY A 43 -16.70 17.67 -3.38
C GLY A 43 -16.24 17.46 -4.82
N ALA A 44 -15.46 18.39 -5.38
CA ALA A 44 -14.92 18.26 -6.74
C ALA A 44 -14.03 17.02 -6.92
N GLN A 45 -13.17 16.71 -5.94
CA GLN A 45 -12.32 15.52 -5.97
C GLN A 45 -13.13 14.22 -5.89
N LEU A 46 -14.20 14.19 -5.08
CA LEU A 46 -15.10 13.05 -4.96
C LEU A 46 -15.95 12.86 -6.22
N PHE A 47 -16.48 13.92 -6.80
CA PHE A 47 -17.22 13.87 -8.07
C PHE A 47 -16.32 13.42 -9.23
N ALA A 48 -15.08 13.89 -9.30
CA ALA A 48 -14.11 13.39 -10.28
C ALA A 48 -13.82 11.89 -10.08
N GLY A 49 -13.67 11.45 -8.83
CA GLY A 49 -13.52 10.04 -8.49
C GLY A 49 -14.73 9.19 -8.88
N LEU A 50 -15.94 9.70 -8.63
CA LEU A 50 -17.19 9.04 -9.01
C LEU A 50 -17.34 8.97 -10.54
N ALA A 51 -17.03 10.06 -11.27
CA ALA A 51 -17.08 10.08 -12.73
C ALA A 51 -16.13 9.05 -13.36
N ILE A 52 -14.97 8.79 -12.73
CA ILE A 52 -14.08 7.70 -13.13
C ILE A 52 -14.69 6.34 -12.77
N LEU A 53 -15.21 6.17 -11.55
CA LEU A 53 -15.81 4.91 -11.10
C LEU A 53 -16.99 4.48 -11.99
N LEU A 54 -17.81 5.42 -12.46
CA LEU A 54 -18.94 5.15 -13.35
C LEU A 54 -18.54 4.69 -14.75
N GLN A 55 -17.26 4.80 -15.13
CA GLN A 55 -16.74 4.27 -16.40
C GLN A 55 -16.27 2.81 -16.28
N PHE A 56 -16.18 2.26 -15.07
CA PHE A 56 -15.83 0.86 -14.84
C PHE A 56 -17.07 -0.05 -14.87
N PRO A 57 -16.88 -1.38 -14.99
CA PRO A 57 -17.98 -2.33 -14.86
C PRO A 57 -18.78 -2.12 -13.57
N TRP A 58 -20.10 -2.32 -13.63
CA TRP A 58 -21.03 -2.05 -12.51
C TRP A 58 -20.62 -2.73 -11.20
N GLN A 59 -20.01 -3.91 -11.28
CA GLN A 59 -19.46 -4.66 -10.14
C GLN A 59 -18.46 -3.82 -9.33
N CYS A 60 -17.66 -2.97 -9.97
CA CYS A 60 -16.69 -2.10 -9.30
C CYS A 60 -17.38 -1.17 -8.29
N PHE A 61 -18.63 -0.77 -8.52
CA PHE A 61 -19.37 0.06 -7.59
C PHE A 61 -19.58 -0.65 -6.24
N PHE A 62 -19.95 -1.94 -6.27
CA PHE A 62 -20.12 -2.75 -5.06
C PHE A 62 -18.79 -2.98 -4.35
N TYR A 63 -17.73 -3.30 -5.07
CA TYR A 63 -16.40 -3.52 -4.48
C TYR A 63 -15.75 -2.23 -3.96
N ALA A 64 -16.07 -1.06 -4.52
CA ALA A 64 -15.56 0.22 -4.05
C ALA A 64 -16.25 0.70 -2.76
N THR A 65 -17.52 0.35 -2.56
CA THR A 65 -18.34 0.86 -1.45
C THR A 65 -17.73 0.56 -0.06
N PRO A 66 -17.25 -0.66 0.24
CA PRO A 66 -16.60 -0.95 1.53
C PRO A 66 -15.35 -0.11 1.81
N SER A 67 -14.66 0.39 0.78
CA SER A 67 -13.49 1.26 0.98
C SER A 67 -13.83 2.57 1.70
N LEU A 68 -15.06 3.09 1.52
CA LEU A 68 -15.52 4.31 2.15
C LEU A 68 -15.57 4.19 3.68
N LEU A 69 -15.85 2.98 4.19
CA LEU A 69 -15.81 2.69 5.62
C LEU A 69 -14.41 2.91 6.17
N PHE A 70 -13.39 2.33 5.53
CA PHE A 70 -12.00 2.49 5.97
C PHE A 70 -11.53 3.95 5.85
N VAL A 71 -11.88 4.63 4.76
CA VAL A 71 -11.51 6.05 4.56
C VAL A 71 -12.10 6.93 5.66
N THR A 72 -13.33 6.64 6.11
CA THR A 72 -13.99 7.38 7.19
C THR A 72 -13.39 7.06 8.56
N ILE A 73 -12.98 5.81 8.79
CA ILE A 73 -12.40 5.36 10.07
C ILE A 73 -10.94 5.82 10.24
N TYR A 74 -10.18 5.96 9.15
CA TYR A 74 -8.74 6.27 9.22
C TYR A 74 -8.39 7.53 10.04
N PRO A 75 -9.06 8.69 9.86
CA PRO A 75 -8.79 9.88 10.68
C PRO A 75 -9.05 9.65 12.18
N LEU A 76 -10.03 8.80 12.53
CA LEU A 76 -10.32 8.43 13.91
C LEU A 76 -9.25 7.49 14.48
N ALA A 77 -8.66 6.63 13.66
CA ALA A 77 -7.66 5.64 14.08
C ALA A 77 -6.49 6.27 14.84
N LYS A 78 -6.00 7.44 14.42
CA LYS A 78 -4.92 8.17 15.09
C LYS A 78 -5.23 8.54 16.55
N ARG A 79 -6.52 8.63 16.91
CA ARG A 79 -6.99 9.03 18.26
C ARG A 79 -7.29 7.84 19.16
N VAL A 80 -7.59 6.67 18.59
CA VAL A 80 -8.10 5.51 19.35
C VAL A 80 -7.13 4.33 19.38
N THR A 81 -6.22 4.20 18.42
CA THR A 81 -5.31 3.05 18.32
C THR A 81 -3.84 3.45 18.23
N ASN A 82 -2.96 2.57 18.71
CA ASN A 82 -1.51 2.66 18.50
C ASN A 82 -1.10 2.25 17.07
N TYR A 83 -2.02 1.75 16.25
CA TYR A 83 -1.74 1.20 14.92
C TYR A 83 -2.45 1.96 13.78
N PRO A 84 -2.41 3.31 13.71
CA PRO A 84 -3.05 4.05 12.63
C PRO A 84 -2.46 3.69 11.25
N GLN A 85 -1.20 3.25 11.19
CA GLN A 85 -0.54 2.77 9.98
C GLN A 85 -1.22 1.53 9.38
N PHE A 86 -1.81 0.67 10.22
CA PHE A 86 -2.55 -0.49 9.72
C PHE A 86 -3.83 -0.06 9.01
N VAL A 87 -4.58 0.85 9.63
CA VAL A 87 -5.81 1.40 9.04
C VAL A 87 -5.49 2.21 7.77
N LEU A 88 -4.37 2.93 7.75
CA LEU A 88 -3.83 3.56 6.55
C LEU A 88 -3.61 2.54 5.44
N GLY A 89 -2.92 1.44 5.74
CA GLY A 89 -2.68 0.35 4.81
C GLY A 89 -3.98 -0.20 4.22
N LEU A 90 -5.02 -0.41 5.03
CA LEU A 90 -6.33 -0.88 4.57
C LEU A 90 -6.95 0.10 3.57
N THR A 91 -6.88 1.41 3.84
CA THR A 91 -7.43 2.43 2.93
C THR A 91 -6.67 2.53 1.61
N PHE A 92 -5.33 2.56 1.66
CA PHE A 92 -4.49 2.80 0.48
C PHE A 92 -4.38 1.60 -0.44
N SER A 93 -4.46 0.39 0.12
CA SER A 93 -4.23 -0.84 -0.63
C SER A 93 -5.45 -1.33 -1.42
N TRP A 94 -6.62 -0.69 -1.25
CA TRP A 94 -7.89 -1.15 -1.82
C TRP A 94 -7.87 -1.29 -3.36
N GLY A 95 -6.95 -0.57 -4.03
CA GLY A 95 -6.71 -0.73 -5.46
C GLY A 95 -6.40 -2.17 -5.88
N ALA A 96 -5.74 -2.97 -5.03
CA ALA A 96 -5.45 -4.37 -5.28
C ALA A 96 -6.72 -5.23 -5.43
N MET A 97 -7.77 -4.92 -4.68
CA MET A 97 -9.07 -5.58 -4.81
C MET A 97 -9.84 -5.09 -6.04
N MET A 98 -9.75 -3.80 -6.34
CA MET A 98 -10.48 -3.17 -7.45
C MET A 98 -9.95 -3.56 -8.84
N GLY A 99 -8.68 -3.97 -8.95
CA GLY A 99 -8.07 -4.29 -10.24
C GLY A 99 -8.76 -5.45 -10.97
N TYR A 100 -9.21 -6.47 -10.26
CA TYR A 100 -9.89 -7.65 -10.84
C TYR A 100 -11.27 -7.31 -11.44
N PRO A 101 -12.23 -6.75 -10.68
CA PRO A 101 -13.54 -6.40 -11.24
C PRO A 101 -13.44 -5.31 -12.31
N ALA A 102 -12.39 -4.46 -12.27
CA ALA A 102 -12.12 -3.49 -13.33
C ALA A 102 -11.77 -4.15 -14.67
N LEU A 103 -11.19 -5.36 -14.64
CA LEU A 103 -10.93 -6.21 -15.81
C LEU A 103 -12.08 -7.18 -16.13
N GLY A 104 -13.23 -7.04 -15.46
CA GLY A 104 -14.39 -7.93 -15.64
C GLY A 104 -14.30 -9.26 -14.91
N ILE A 105 -13.32 -9.45 -14.03
CA ILE A 105 -13.17 -10.68 -13.22
C ILE A 105 -13.96 -10.49 -11.92
N ASP A 106 -15.04 -11.25 -11.76
CA ASP A 106 -15.81 -11.24 -10.52
C ASP A 106 -15.17 -12.12 -9.44
N LEU A 107 -14.65 -11.48 -8.39
CA LEU A 107 -13.94 -12.14 -7.28
C LEU A 107 -14.83 -13.14 -6.53
N LEU A 108 -16.13 -12.90 -6.39
CA LEU A 108 -17.02 -13.82 -5.68
C LEU A 108 -17.24 -15.13 -6.45
N SER A 109 -17.10 -15.10 -7.77
CA SER A 109 -17.26 -16.28 -8.63
C SER A 109 -15.95 -17.03 -8.87
N ASN A 110 -14.81 -16.34 -8.77
CA ASN A 110 -13.49 -16.89 -9.09
C ASN A 110 -12.61 -16.97 -7.82
N MET A 111 -12.62 -18.15 -7.19
CA MET A 111 -11.86 -18.40 -5.96
C MET A 111 -10.34 -18.16 -6.09
N PRO A 112 -9.65 -18.62 -7.16
CA PRO A 112 -8.25 -18.25 -7.42
C PRO A 112 -8.00 -16.73 -7.43
N ALA A 113 -8.85 -15.98 -8.13
CA ALA A 113 -8.75 -14.52 -8.20
C ALA A 113 -8.99 -13.86 -6.84
N LEU A 114 -9.97 -14.36 -6.06
CA LEU A 114 -10.24 -13.87 -4.71
C LEU A 114 -9.06 -14.06 -3.78
N ILE A 115 -8.46 -15.27 -3.76
CA ILE A 115 -7.28 -15.56 -2.93
C ILE A 115 -6.13 -14.66 -3.36
N SER A 116 -5.91 -14.50 -4.67
CA SER A 116 -4.84 -13.66 -5.16
C SER A 116 -5.03 -12.18 -4.81
N ALA A 117 -6.24 -11.66 -4.98
CA ALA A 117 -6.60 -10.29 -4.61
C ALA A 117 -6.44 -10.06 -3.09
N ALA A 118 -6.88 -11.01 -2.25
CA ALA A 118 -6.73 -10.93 -0.80
C ALA A 118 -5.27 -10.96 -0.35
N CYS A 119 -4.48 -11.86 -0.93
CA CYS A 119 -3.04 -11.95 -0.67
C CYS A 119 -2.31 -10.68 -1.13
N LEU A 120 -2.58 -10.20 -2.34
CA LEU A 120 -1.97 -8.97 -2.86
C LEU A 120 -2.36 -7.75 -2.01
N TYR A 121 -3.64 -7.62 -1.66
CA TYR A 121 -4.12 -6.57 -0.76
C TYR A 121 -3.42 -6.62 0.59
N GLY A 122 -3.38 -7.79 1.23
CA GLY A 122 -2.68 -7.96 2.50
C GLY A 122 -1.19 -7.65 2.41
N SER A 123 -0.56 -7.99 1.28
CA SER A 123 0.82 -7.63 1.00
C SER A 123 1.01 -6.11 0.93
N CYS A 124 0.16 -5.39 0.18
CA CYS A 124 0.21 -3.94 0.12
C CYS A 124 -0.03 -3.27 1.48
N VAL A 125 -0.90 -3.83 2.32
CA VAL A 125 -1.13 -3.38 3.70
C VAL A 125 0.14 -3.58 4.54
N ALA A 126 0.76 -4.75 4.47
CA ALA A 126 2.01 -5.04 5.17
C ALA A 126 3.16 -4.15 4.69
N TRP A 127 3.27 -3.90 3.38
CA TRP A 127 4.26 -2.95 2.85
C TRP A 127 4.03 -1.53 3.38
N THR A 128 2.77 -1.10 3.44
CA THR A 128 2.37 0.18 4.02
C THR A 128 2.79 0.30 5.48
N LEU A 129 2.59 -0.75 6.27
CA LEU A 129 3.10 -0.78 7.64
C LEU A 129 4.62 -0.57 7.70
N VAL A 130 5.40 -1.21 6.83
CA VAL A 130 6.87 -1.11 6.85
C VAL A 130 7.32 0.33 6.55
N TYR A 131 6.92 0.90 5.43
CA TYR A 131 7.43 2.22 5.04
C TYR A 131 6.81 3.34 5.90
N ASP A 132 5.55 3.22 6.32
CA ASP A 132 4.88 4.27 7.09
C ASP A 132 5.32 4.26 8.56
N MET A 133 5.72 3.09 9.09
CA MET A 133 6.40 3.03 10.39
C MET A 133 7.77 3.73 10.33
N ILE A 134 8.58 3.50 9.28
CA ILE A 134 9.85 4.24 9.09
C ILE A 134 9.57 5.75 8.98
N TYR A 135 8.52 6.12 8.24
CA TYR A 135 8.12 7.52 8.11
C TYR A 135 7.73 8.14 9.46
N ALA A 136 6.98 7.41 10.30
CA ALA A 136 6.52 7.87 11.60
C ALA A 136 7.66 8.11 12.62
N TYR A 137 8.82 7.47 12.48
CA TYR A 137 9.98 7.75 13.33
C TYR A 137 10.49 9.21 13.22
N GLN A 138 10.11 9.94 12.17
CA GLN A 138 10.41 11.37 12.05
C GLN A 138 9.71 12.23 13.09
N ASP A 139 8.48 11.85 13.47
CA ASP A 139 7.62 12.64 14.34
C ASP A 139 7.61 12.11 15.79
N ILE A 140 8.37 11.04 16.11
CA ILE A 140 8.30 10.34 17.41
C ILE A 140 8.48 11.26 18.62
N LYS A 141 9.39 12.25 18.54
CA LYS A 141 9.65 13.19 19.64
C LYS A 141 8.50 14.16 19.86
N ASP A 142 7.82 14.57 18.79
CA ASP A 142 6.69 15.49 18.86
C ASP A 142 5.42 14.72 19.23
N ASP A 143 5.25 13.49 18.73
CA ASP A 143 4.15 12.58 19.07
C ASP A 143 4.13 12.27 20.57
N VAL A 144 5.30 11.98 21.16
CA VAL A 144 5.44 11.74 22.61
C VAL A 144 4.99 12.97 23.42
N LYS A 145 5.38 14.18 22.99
CA LYS A 145 4.99 15.43 23.66
C LYS A 145 3.50 15.75 23.49
N ALA A 146 2.92 15.40 22.34
CA ALA A 146 1.51 15.63 22.02
C ALA A 146 0.58 14.51 22.53
N GLY A 147 1.12 13.42 23.10
CA GLY A 147 0.35 12.27 23.56
C GLY A 147 -0.25 11.43 22.43
N ILE A 148 0.31 11.53 21.22
CA ILE A 148 -0.15 10.80 20.03
C ILE A 148 0.39 9.37 20.07
N LYS A 149 -0.49 8.41 19.75
CA LYS A 149 -0.21 6.97 19.77
C LYS A 149 0.27 6.48 18.41
N SER A 150 1.38 5.75 18.35
CA SER A 150 1.92 5.19 17.08
C SER A 150 2.69 3.87 17.29
N ILE A 151 2.82 3.07 16.21
CA ILE A 151 3.58 1.80 16.23
C ILE A 151 5.05 2.06 16.55
N ALA A 152 5.59 3.18 16.06
CA ALA A 152 6.97 3.58 16.32
C ALA A 152 7.25 3.70 17.82
N LEU A 153 6.29 4.23 18.59
CA LEU A 153 6.36 4.33 20.05
C LEU A 153 6.17 2.97 20.73
N ALA A 154 5.23 2.14 20.24
CA ALA A 154 4.98 0.82 20.81
C ALA A 154 6.18 -0.13 20.66
N GLN A 155 6.91 -0.01 19.55
CA GLN A 155 7.97 -0.95 19.15
C GLN A 155 9.38 -0.36 19.21
N GLU A 156 9.58 0.74 19.94
CA GLU A 156 10.84 1.51 19.98
C GLU A 156 12.09 0.63 20.22
N HIS A 157 12.00 -0.37 21.09
CA HIS A 157 13.12 -1.26 21.41
C HIS A 157 13.38 -2.40 20.41
N ASN A 158 12.39 -2.75 19.56
CA ASN A 158 12.45 -3.90 18.65
C ASN A 158 12.04 -3.57 17.20
N ALA A 159 12.18 -2.29 16.82
CA ALA A 159 11.66 -1.75 15.57
C ALA A 159 12.11 -2.53 14.33
N LYS A 160 13.42 -2.78 14.18
CA LYS A 160 13.97 -3.50 13.02
C LYS A 160 13.51 -4.96 12.95
N THR A 161 13.35 -5.63 14.10
CA THR A 161 12.83 -6.99 14.17
C THR A 161 11.38 -7.04 13.71
N PHE A 162 10.55 -6.09 14.20
CA PHE A 162 9.16 -5.98 13.77
C PHE A 162 9.04 -5.65 12.28
N LEU A 163 9.79 -4.66 11.78
CA LEU A 163 9.83 -4.32 10.35
C LEU A 163 10.22 -5.53 9.49
N SER A 164 11.21 -6.32 9.95
CA SER A 164 11.65 -7.53 9.23
C SER A 164 10.57 -8.61 9.22
N ALA A 165 9.85 -8.81 10.33
CA ALA A 165 8.75 -9.76 10.39
C ALA A 165 7.60 -9.35 9.46
N VAL A 166 7.21 -8.07 9.47
CA VAL A 166 6.16 -7.54 8.58
C VAL A 166 6.60 -7.61 7.11
N ALA A 167 7.87 -7.33 6.80
CA ALA A 167 8.41 -7.51 5.45
C ALA A 167 8.40 -8.99 5.02
N GLY A 168 8.69 -9.93 5.93
CA GLY A 168 8.55 -11.37 5.66
C GLY A 168 7.11 -11.76 5.34
N VAL A 169 6.13 -11.26 6.11
CA VAL A 169 4.71 -11.46 5.83
C VAL A 169 4.32 -10.85 4.48
N GLN A 170 4.81 -9.65 4.18
CA GLN A 170 4.55 -8.97 2.91
C GLN A 170 4.99 -9.81 1.70
N VAL A 171 6.21 -10.37 1.75
CA VAL A 171 6.76 -11.23 0.68
C VAL A 171 6.02 -12.57 0.61
N ALA A 172 5.68 -13.17 1.75
CA ALA A 172 4.91 -14.42 1.79
C ALA A 172 3.51 -14.24 1.16
N LEU A 173 2.87 -13.10 1.40
CA LEU A 173 1.60 -12.76 0.78
C LEU A 173 1.73 -12.46 -0.72
N LEU A 174 2.83 -11.85 -1.19
CA LEU A 174 3.10 -11.75 -2.64
C LEU A 174 3.22 -13.13 -3.29
N ALA A 175 3.98 -14.03 -2.65
CA ALA A 175 4.13 -15.39 -3.14
C ALA A 175 2.78 -16.13 -3.16
N GLY A 176 1.96 -15.96 -2.12
CA GLY A 176 0.59 -16.49 -2.07
C GLY A 176 -0.30 -15.98 -3.20
N SER A 177 -0.18 -14.69 -3.55
CA SER A 177 -0.90 -14.10 -4.69
C SER A 177 -0.48 -14.72 -6.02
N GLY A 178 0.82 -14.90 -6.26
CA GLY A 178 1.33 -15.58 -7.46
C GLY A 178 0.92 -17.04 -7.54
N MET A 179 1.02 -17.78 -6.43
CA MET A 179 0.62 -19.20 -6.36
C MET A 179 -0.85 -19.39 -6.69
N ALA A 180 -1.73 -18.50 -6.22
CA ALA A 180 -3.17 -18.60 -6.45
C ALA A 180 -3.55 -18.49 -7.94
N ILE A 181 -2.78 -17.76 -8.75
CA ILE A 181 -3.03 -17.58 -10.19
C ILE A 181 -2.10 -18.42 -11.08
N GLY A 182 -1.24 -19.26 -10.50
CA GLY A 182 -0.27 -20.03 -11.27
C GLY A 182 0.79 -19.17 -11.96
N ALA A 183 1.22 -18.08 -11.33
CA ALA A 183 2.26 -17.21 -11.89
C ALA A 183 3.57 -17.98 -12.13
N GLY A 184 4.31 -17.58 -13.16
CA GLY A 184 5.56 -18.18 -13.57
C GLY A 184 6.78 -17.73 -12.74
N PRO A 185 7.97 -18.27 -13.05
CA PRO A 185 9.21 -18.01 -12.32
C PRO A 185 9.66 -16.54 -12.34
N ILE A 186 9.34 -15.77 -13.39
CA ILE A 186 9.73 -14.36 -13.47
C ILE A 186 8.99 -13.55 -12.40
N PHE A 187 7.72 -13.85 -12.12
CA PHE A 187 6.99 -13.30 -10.99
C PHE A 187 7.74 -13.54 -9.67
N TYR A 188 8.11 -14.77 -9.33
CA TYR A 188 8.76 -15.06 -8.06
C TYR A 188 10.15 -14.41 -7.94
N ALA A 189 10.94 -14.44 -9.02
CA ALA A 189 12.28 -13.85 -9.00
C ALA A 189 12.21 -12.31 -8.95
N GLY A 190 11.41 -11.70 -9.81
CA GLY A 190 11.30 -10.25 -9.94
C GLY A 190 10.48 -9.61 -8.83
N VAL A 191 9.26 -10.10 -8.60
CA VAL A 191 8.31 -9.52 -7.63
C VAL A 191 8.70 -9.92 -6.21
N CYS A 192 8.73 -11.21 -5.88
CA CYS A 192 9.03 -11.66 -4.51
C CYS A 192 10.51 -11.43 -4.15
N GLY A 193 11.43 -11.82 -5.04
CA GLY A 193 12.86 -11.63 -4.84
C GLY A 193 13.26 -10.16 -4.79
N GLY A 194 12.74 -9.34 -5.71
CA GLY A 194 12.97 -7.90 -5.73
C GLY A 194 12.39 -7.19 -4.50
N ALA A 195 11.18 -7.54 -4.06
CA ALA A 195 10.60 -7.02 -2.82
C ALA A 195 11.46 -7.41 -1.60
N ALA A 196 11.84 -8.68 -1.46
CA ALA A 196 12.66 -9.16 -0.35
C ALA A 196 14.02 -8.45 -0.29
N ALA A 197 14.71 -8.31 -1.42
CA ALA A 197 16.02 -7.68 -1.50
C ALA A 197 15.94 -6.18 -1.15
N THR A 198 14.98 -5.45 -1.74
CA THR A 198 14.85 -4.01 -1.54
C THR A 198 14.37 -3.67 -0.13
N LEU A 199 13.40 -4.40 0.42
CA LEU A 199 12.93 -4.22 1.80
C LEU A 199 14.01 -4.60 2.81
N GLY A 200 14.69 -5.73 2.62
CA GLY A 200 15.79 -6.16 3.47
C GLY A 200 16.93 -5.15 3.48
N TYR A 201 17.28 -4.59 2.31
CA TYR A 201 18.27 -3.53 2.20
C TYR A 201 17.85 -2.24 2.91
N MET A 202 16.61 -1.80 2.72
CA MET A 202 16.04 -0.61 3.37
C MET A 202 16.06 -0.75 4.90
N ILE A 203 15.55 -1.86 5.45
CA ILE A 203 15.48 -2.11 6.90
C ILE A 203 16.88 -2.21 7.51
N LYS A 204 17.82 -2.83 6.79
CA LYS A 204 19.22 -2.94 7.25
C LYS A 204 19.87 -1.56 7.32
N LYS A 205 19.70 -0.73 6.30
CA LYS A 205 20.42 0.55 6.13
C LYS A 205 19.79 1.73 6.85
N VAL A 206 18.48 1.74 7.07
CA VAL A 206 17.81 2.88 7.70
C VAL A 206 18.31 3.09 9.12
N ASP A 207 18.69 4.33 9.42
CA ASP A 207 18.91 4.83 10.76
C ASP A 207 17.64 5.51 11.28
N LEU A 208 16.90 4.80 12.15
CA LEU A 208 15.64 5.27 12.71
C LEU A 208 15.81 6.46 13.67
N SER A 209 17.04 6.77 14.09
CA SER A 209 17.31 7.95 14.93
C SER A 209 17.44 9.24 14.12
N SER A 210 17.65 9.13 12.80
CA SER A 210 17.86 10.26 11.90
C SER A 210 16.61 10.57 11.10
N VAL A 211 15.98 11.71 11.39
CA VAL A 211 14.80 12.22 10.66
C VAL A 211 15.08 12.31 9.15
N ALA A 212 16.27 12.81 8.78
CA ALA A 212 16.66 12.97 7.39
C ALA A 212 16.82 11.62 6.67
N ASP A 213 17.37 10.61 7.35
CA ASP A 213 17.55 9.28 6.77
C ASP A 213 16.20 8.54 6.66
N CYS A 214 15.33 8.64 7.66
CA CYS A 214 13.95 8.14 7.58
C CYS A 214 13.19 8.73 6.38
N TRP A 215 13.28 10.05 6.15
CA TRP A 215 12.68 10.68 4.96
C TRP A 215 13.29 10.18 3.65
N ALA A 216 14.61 10.04 3.62
CA ALA A 216 15.32 9.56 2.44
C ALA A 216 14.94 8.11 2.10
N TRP A 217 14.81 7.24 3.11
CA TRP A 217 14.40 5.85 2.93
C TRP A 217 12.91 5.69 2.64
N PHE A 218 12.04 6.51 3.22
CA PHE A 218 10.63 6.52 2.83
C PHE A 218 10.45 6.82 1.33
N ARG A 219 11.15 7.85 0.81
CA ARG A 219 11.10 8.18 -0.61
C ARG A 219 11.78 7.13 -1.49
N ARG A 220 12.99 6.70 -1.15
CA ARG A 220 13.75 5.70 -1.93
C ARG A 220 13.06 4.34 -1.92
N GLY A 221 12.54 3.92 -0.77
CA GLY A 221 11.83 2.65 -0.58
C GLY A 221 10.59 2.54 -1.46
N ALA A 222 9.83 3.64 -1.62
CA ALA A 222 8.71 3.67 -2.55
C ALA A 222 9.14 3.35 -3.99
N TRP A 223 10.24 3.94 -4.46
CA TRP A 223 10.76 3.71 -5.81
C TRP A 223 11.48 2.37 -5.97
N PHE A 224 12.27 1.95 -4.98
CA PHE A 224 13.02 0.70 -5.05
C PHE A 224 12.11 -0.51 -4.94
N THR A 225 11.31 -0.61 -3.87
CA THR A 225 10.41 -1.75 -3.67
C THR A 225 9.24 -1.69 -4.65
N GLY A 226 8.62 -0.52 -4.82
CA GLY A 226 7.54 -0.36 -5.79
C GLY A 226 8.01 -0.60 -7.22
N GLY A 227 9.16 -0.05 -7.59
CA GLY A 227 9.77 -0.26 -8.91
C GLY A 227 10.14 -1.72 -9.16
N ALA A 228 10.72 -2.42 -8.18
CA ALA A 228 11.04 -3.85 -8.30
C ALA A 228 9.77 -4.69 -8.51
N ILE A 229 8.71 -4.45 -7.72
CA ILE A 229 7.43 -5.14 -7.87
C ILE A 229 6.80 -4.83 -9.24
N SER A 230 6.75 -3.56 -9.65
CA SER A 230 6.17 -3.17 -10.94
C SER A 230 6.94 -3.72 -12.14
N LEU A 231 8.28 -3.70 -12.10
CA LEU A 231 9.12 -4.28 -13.15
C LEU A 231 9.01 -5.80 -13.19
N GLY A 232 8.92 -6.47 -12.03
CA GLY A 232 8.68 -7.90 -11.96
C GLY A 232 7.33 -8.30 -12.55
N LEU A 233 6.26 -7.56 -12.22
CA LEU A 233 4.93 -7.77 -12.80
C LEU A 233 4.91 -7.51 -14.32
N ALA A 234 5.60 -6.45 -14.78
CA ALA A 234 5.72 -6.16 -16.21
C ALA A 234 6.50 -7.26 -16.94
N GLY A 235 7.59 -7.74 -16.36
CA GLY A 235 8.38 -8.85 -16.90
C GLY A 235 7.58 -10.13 -17.01
N GLU A 236 6.81 -10.47 -15.97
CA GLU A 236 5.90 -11.63 -15.98
C GLU A 236 4.83 -11.49 -17.07
N TYR A 237 4.20 -10.32 -17.17
CA TYR A 237 3.20 -10.04 -18.19
C TYR A 237 3.78 -10.19 -19.61
N MET A 238 4.99 -9.66 -19.85
CA MET A 238 5.66 -9.80 -21.15
C MET A 238 6.00 -11.26 -21.46
N ALA A 239 6.45 -12.04 -20.47
CA ALA A 239 6.77 -13.46 -20.68
C ALA A 239 5.53 -14.27 -21.11
N HIS A 240 4.38 -14.01 -20.50
CA HIS A 240 3.10 -14.57 -20.95
C HIS A 240 2.71 -14.07 -22.34
N ALA A 241 2.84 -12.76 -22.60
CA ALA A 241 2.48 -12.19 -23.91
C ALA A 241 3.37 -12.71 -25.05
N LEU A 242 4.61 -13.12 -24.76
CA LEU A 242 5.56 -13.69 -25.70
C LEU A 242 5.52 -15.23 -25.76
N GLY A 243 4.64 -15.90 -25.01
CA GLY A 243 4.47 -17.36 -25.05
C GLY A 243 5.60 -18.17 -24.41
N TRP A 244 6.48 -17.56 -23.60
CA TRP A 244 7.66 -18.23 -23.03
C TRP A 244 7.34 -19.45 -22.14
N TYR A 245 6.14 -19.49 -21.58
CA TYR A 245 5.71 -20.60 -20.73
C TYR A 245 5.00 -21.71 -21.51
N GLU A 246 4.45 -21.44 -22.70
CA GLU A 246 3.81 -22.44 -23.57
C GLU A 246 4.88 -23.28 -24.29
N GLU A 247 5.94 -22.65 -24.82
CA GLU A 247 7.07 -23.35 -25.46
C GLU A 247 7.80 -24.31 -24.48
N ALA A 248 7.81 -23.97 -23.19
CA ALA A 248 8.47 -24.75 -22.15
C ALA A 248 7.67 -26.01 -21.73
N GLU A 249 6.34 -25.98 -21.82
CA GLU A 249 5.48 -27.14 -21.54
C GLU A 249 5.49 -28.15 -22.68
N ASP A 250 5.43 -27.68 -23.94
CA ASP A 250 5.52 -28.54 -25.12
C ASP A 250 6.87 -29.27 -25.19
N GLY A 251 7.98 -28.59 -24.92
CA GLY A 251 9.32 -29.20 -24.88
C GLY A 251 9.50 -30.26 -23.78
N LYS A 252 8.71 -30.20 -22.70
CA LYS A 252 8.69 -31.23 -21.65
C LYS A 252 7.83 -32.43 -22.04
N GLN A 253 6.68 -32.22 -22.68
CA GLN A 253 5.82 -33.32 -23.13
C GLN A 253 6.49 -34.15 -24.23
N VAL A 254 7.18 -33.52 -25.18
CA VAL A 254 7.92 -34.22 -26.23
C VAL A 254 9.01 -35.13 -25.63
N LYS A 255 9.79 -34.63 -24.65
CA LYS A 255 10.83 -35.44 -23.99
C LYS A 255 10.29 -36.59 -23.14
N LEU A 256 9.07 -36.49 -22.62
CA LEU A 256 8.42 -37.57 -21.87
C LEU A 256 7.79 -38.63 -22.78
N GLN A 257 7.48 -38.30 -24.04
CA GLN A 257 7.03 -39.26 -25.04
C GLN A 257 8.20 -40.01 -25.71
N GLU A 258 9.41 -39.45 -25.68
CA GLU A 258 10.63 -40.07 -26.22
C GLU A 258 11.39 -40.96 -25.21
N SER A 259 10.92 -41.05 -23.95
CA SER A 259 11.52 -41.86 -22.87
C SER A 259 10.66 -43.06 -22.50
#